data_AF-A0ABD5ZFN7-F1
#
_entry.id   AF-A0ABD5ZFN7-F1
#
_cell.length_a   1.000
_cell.length_b   1.000
_cell.length_c   1.000
_cell.angle_alpha   90.00
_cell.angle_beta   90.00
_cell.angle_gamma   90.00
#
_symmetry.space_group_name_H-M   'P 1'
#
loop_
_entity.id
_entity.type
_entity.pdbx_description
1 polymer ?
#
loop_
_entity_poly.entity_id
_entity_poly.type
_entity_poly.pdbx_seq_one_letter_code
_entity_poly.pdbx_strand_id
1 'polypeptide(L)' 'MSDGQESDEGGKEQMGVGIALGIGVGVALGVALDNIAMGVALGVAVGVAMGTALSNQ' A
#
# COMPACT_ATOMS: atom_id res chain seq x y z
N MET A 1 24.88 2.66 9.22
CA MET A 1 23.61 2.65 9.97
C MET A 1 22.52 3.01 8.97
N SER A 2 21.63 2.03 8.73
CA SER A 2 20.39 2.06 7.95
C SER A 2 20.58 2.48 6.47
N ASP A 3 20.79 1.57 5.52
CA ASP A 3 19.86 0.49 5.07
C ASP A 3 18.41 0.95 5.06
N GLY A 4 17.89 1.22 3.86
CA GLY A 4 16.47 1.48 3.66
C GLY A 4 16.16 2.43 2.51
N GLN A 5 16.25 1.92 1.27
CA GLN A 5 15.20 2.02 0.25
C GLN A 5 15.78 1.53 -1.08
N GLU A 6 15.70 0.22 -1.26
CA GLU A 6 15.75 -0.42 -2.58
C GLU A 6 14.29 -0.50 -3.07
N SER A 7 13.97 0.28 -4.09
CA SER A 7 12.72 0.18 -4.85
C SER A 7 13.06 0.53 -6.29
N ASP A 8 13.62 -0.44 -7.01
CA ASP A 8 13.79 -0.45 -8.46
C ASP A 8 13.43 -1.87 -8.92
N GLU A 9 12.44 -2.01 -9.79
CA GLU A 9 12.22 -3.08 -10.78
C GLU A 9 10.75 -3.10 -11.26
N GLY A 10 10.51 -2.43 -12.39
CA GLY A 10 9.25 -2.10 -13.06
C GLY A 10 8.33 -3.24 -13.54
N GLY A 11 8.13 -4.27 -12.72
CA GLY A 11 7.06 -5.27 -12.84
C GLY A 11 6.62 -5.86 -11.49
N LYS A 12 7.53 -5.82 -10.51
CA LYS A 12 7.26 -6.12 -9.09
C LYS A 12 7.07 -4.83 -8.29
N GLU A 13 7.66 -3.73 -8.76
CA GLU A 13 7.46 -2.38 -8.21
C GLU A 13 5.99 -1.97 -8.18
N GLN A 14 5.20 -2.27 -9.22
CA GLN A 14 3.80 -1.82 -9.26
C GLN A 14 2.96 -2.43 -8.15
N MET A 15 3.23 -3.70 -7.79
CA MET A 15 2.57 -4.35 -6.66
C MET A 15 3.02 -3.75 -5.32
N GLY A 16 4.33 -3.51 -5.17
CA GLY A 16 4.88 -2.86 -3.97
C GLY A 16 4.36 -1.43 -3.77
N VAL A 17 4.27 -0.65 -4.84
CA VAL A 17 3.73 0.72 -4.86
C VAL A 17 2.25 0.73 -4.50
N GLY A 18 1.44 -0.18 -5.07
CA GLY A 18 0.03 -0.32 -4.72
C GLY A 18 -0.16 -0.60 -3.22
N ILE A 19 0.60 -1.54 -2.66
CA ILE A 19 0.52 -1.91 -1.24
C ILE A 19 1.00 -0.75 -0.35
N ALA A 20 2.12 -0.09 -0.68
CA ALA A 20 2.64 1.04 0.09
C ALA A 20 1.67 2.23 0.13
N LEU A 21 1.07 2.58 -1.01
CA LEU A 21 0.05 3.62 -1.09
C LEU A 21 -1.21 3.24 -0.32
N GLY A 22 -1.70 2.00 -0.50
CA GLY A 22 -2.88 1.50 0.19
C GLY A 22 -2.72 1.51 1.70
N ILE A 23 -1.59 1.03 2.22
CA ILE A 23 -1.30 1.04 3.67
C ILE A 23 -1.15 2.47 4.19
N GLY A 24 -0.40 3.34 3.50
CA GLY A 24 -0.20 4.72 3.92
C GLY A 24 -1.52 5.51 4.03
N VAL A 25 -2.37 5.39 3.02
CA VAL A 25 -3.71 6.02 3.01
C VAL A 25 -4.65 5.37 4.02
N GLY A 26 -4.67 4.04 4.09
CA GLY A 26 -5.53 3.29 5.01
C GLY A 26 -5.23 3.56 6.48
N VAL A 27 -3.95 3.64 6.84
CA VAL A 27 -3.53 4.02 8.20
C VAL A 27 -3.92 5.45 8.52
N ALA A 28 -3.69 6.41 7.59
CA ALA A 28 -4.09 7.80 7.80
C ALA A 28 -5.61 7.95 7.99
N LEU A 29 -6.42 7.25 7.19
CA LEU A 29 -7.88 7.20 7.33
C LEU A 29 -8.31 6.51 8.62
N GLY A 30 -7.66 5.40 9.01
CA GLY A 30 -7.92 4.71 10.26
C GLY A 30 -7.66 5.58 11.49
N VAL A 31 -6.59 6.39 11.46
CA VAL A 31 -6.28 7.37 12.52
C VAL A 31 -7.35 8.47 12.53
N ALA A 32 -7.75 8.99 11.37
CA ALA A 32 -8.76 10.05 11.28
C ALA A 32 -10.14 9.60 11.77
N LEU A 33 -10.46 8.31 11.60
CA LEU A 33 -11.73 7.70 12.01
C LEU A 33 -11.68 7.07 13.42
N ASP A 34 -10.56 7.20 14.13
CA ASP A 34 -10.29 6.51 15.41
C ASP A 34 -10.52 4.99 15.34
N ASN A 35 -10.35 4.41 14.14
CA ASN A 35 -10.58 3.01 13.86
C ASN A 35 -9.52 2.45 12.90
N ILE A 36 -8.36 2.15 13.47
CA ILE A 36 -7.20 1.62 12.74
C ILE A 36 -7.50 0.28 12.08
N ALA A 37 -8.32 -0.57 12.71
CA ALA A 37 -8.69 -1.87 12.16
C ALA A 37 -9.42 -1.72 10.81
N MET A 38 -10.41 -0.82 10.75
CA MET A 38 -11.13 -0.50 9.50
C MET A 38 -10.21 0.16 8.47
N GLY A 39 -9.40 1.13 8.90
CA GLY A 39 -8.49 1.85 8.01
C GLY A 39 -7.45 0.94 7.35
N VAL A 40 -6.82 0.05 8.13
CA VAL A 40 -5.84 -0.92 7.61
C VAL A 40 -6.53 -1.96 6.72
N ALA A 41 -7.70 -2.47 7.10
CA ALA A 41 -8.44 -3.44 6.28
C ALA A 41 -8.79 -2.85 4.89
N LEU A 42 -9.29 -1.62 4.86
CA LEU A 42 -9.58 -0.90 3.61
C LEU A 42 -8.31 -0.57 2.83
N GLY A 43 -7.27 -0.08 3.52
CA GLY A 43 -5.99 0.26 2.89
C GLY A 43 -5.32 -0.93 2.22
N VAL A 44 -5.28 -2.08 2.89
CA VAL A 44 -4.72 -3.32 2.31
C VAL A 44 -5.59 -3.81 1.15
N ALA A 45 -6.92 -3.81 1.30
CA ALA A 45 -7.83 -4.24 0.22
C ALA A 45 -7.64 -3.39 -1.05
N VAL A 46 -7.58 -2.07 -0.90
CA VAL A 46 -7.37 -1.13 -2.01
C VAL A 46 -5.95 -1.23 -2.56
N GLY A 47 -4.93 -1.33 -1.71
CA GLY A 47 -3.54 -1.42 -2.14
C GLY A 47 -3.22 -2.69 -2.91
N VAL A 48 -3.79 -3.83 -2.50
CA VAL A 48 -3.70 -5.09 -3.24
C VAL A 48 -4.49 -5.01 -4.54
N ALA A 49 -5.70 -4.43 -4.54
CA ALA A 49 -6.49 -4.26 -5.76
C ALA A 49 -5.76 -3.38 -6.80
N MET A 50 -5.15 -2.26 -6.38
CA MET A 50 -4.34 -1.41 -7.26
C MET A 50 -3.06 -2.12 -7.71
N GLY A 51 -2.34 -2.75 -6.80
CA GLY A 51 -1.10 -3.45 -7.11
C GLY A 51 -1.33 -4.57 -8.14
N THR A 52 -2.39 -5.36 -7.97
CA THR A 52 -2.78 -6.40 -8.92
C THR A 52 -3.29 -5.83 -10.25
N ALA A 53 -4.06 -4.75 -10.24
CA ALA A 53 -4.54 -4.09 -11.46
C ALA A 53 -3.40 -3.47 -12.29
N LEU A 54 -2.39 -2.90 -11.63
CA LEU A 54 -1.21 -2.32 -12.28
C LEU A 54 -0.21 -3.39 -12.72
N SER A 55 -0.10 -4.51 -12.01
CA SER A 55 0.74 -5.64 -12.40
C SER A 55 0.15 -6.50 -13.53
N ASN A 56 -1.14 -6.33 -13.85
CA ASN A 56 -1.81 -7.01 -14.96
C ASN A 56 -1.78 -6.17 -16.27
N GLN A 57 -0.77 -5.31 -16.43
CA GLN A 57 -0.55 -4.45 -17.59
C GLN A 57 0.89 -4.60 -18.07
#